data_AF-A0A955KNS3-F1
#
_entry.id   AF-A0A955KNS3-F1
#
_cell.length_a   1.000
_cell.length_b   1.000
_cell.length_c   1.000
_cell.angle_alpha   90.00
_cell.angle_beta   90.00
_cell.angle_gamma   90.00
#
_symmetry.space_group_name_H-M   'P 1'
#
loop_
_entity.id
_entity.type
_entity.pdbx_description
1 polymer ?
#
loop_
_entity_poly.entity_id
_entity_poly.type
_entity_poly.pdbx_seq_one_letter_code
_entity_poly.pdbx_strand_id
1 'polypeptide(L)'
;MDRICESRSVDVTNSVSTTEQITVSGFTRGAVYVPTGSSLTSLTFHVAPHKTPRASATEPGDYLPLQKEDGSAAIAMTVEAGKAYPLPAEIAGVAFAKMVGNTSGMVTLTLTE
;
A
#
# COMPACT_ATOMS: atom_id res chain seq x y z
N MET A 1 16.94 5.53 19.67
CA MET A 1 15.54 5.69 19.23
C MET A 1 15.10 4.33 18.71
N ASP A 2 14.08 3.74 19.30
CA ASP A 2 13.53 2.44 18.88
C ASP A 2 12.95 2.63 17.48
N ARG A 3 13.47 1.92 16.47
CA ARG A 3 12.93 1.99 15.11
C ARG A 3 11.58 1.30 15.13
N ILE A 4 10.48 2.05 15.12
CA ILE A 4 9.14 1.46 15.04
C ILE A 4 9.04 0.77 13.67
N CYS A 5 9.12 -0.55 13.70
CA CYS A 5 8.99 -1.42 12.55
C CYS A 5 7.69 -2.20 12.71
N GLU A 6 6.62 -1.74 12.04
CA GLU A 6 5.36 -2.47 12.03
C GLU A 6 5.37 -3.45 10.86
N SER A 7 5.26 -4.76 11.14
CA SER A 7 5.08 -5.77 10.09
C SER A 7 3.74 -6.48 10.25
N ARG A 8 2.95 -6.54 9.19
CA ARG A 8 1.65 -7.24 9.17
C ARG A 8 1.37 -7.91 7.83
N SER A 9 0.57 -8.96 7.86
CA SER A 9 -0.01 -9.54 6.66
C SER A 9 -1.19 -8.70 6.20
N VAL A 10 -1.26 -8.41 4.90
CA VAL A 10 -2.34 -7.64 4.27
C VAL A 10 -2.94 -8.49 3.17
N ASP A 11 -4.27 -8.60 3.16
CA ASP A 11 -5.00 -9.20 2.04
C ASP A 11 -5.14 -8.17 0.92
N VAL A 12 -4.49 -8.48 -0.20
CA VAL A 12 -4.57 -7.70 -1.42
C VAL A 12 -5.64 -8.32 -2.29
N THR A 13 -6.55 -7.50 -2.82
CA THR A 13 -7.54 -7.93 -3.80
C THR A 13 -7.34 -7.20 -5.13
N ASN A 14 -8.12 -7.56 -6.14
CA ASN A 14 -8.14 -6.88 -7.44
C ASN A 14 -9.12 -5.69 -7.49
N SER A 15 -9.69 -5.29 -6.35
CA SER A 15 -10.63 -4.17 -6.27
C SER A 15 -10.39 -3.32 -5.04
N VAL A 16 -10.24 -2.01 -5.25
CA VAL A 16 -10.09 -1.00 -4.20
C VAL A 16 -11.22 -1.07 -3.17
N SER A 17 -12.43 -1.45 -3.58
CA SER A 17 -13.59 -1.55 -2.70
C SER A 17 -13.53 -2.73 -1.72
N THR A 18 -12.86 -3.80 -2.08
CA THR A 18 -12.75 -5.03 -1.26
C THR A 18 -11.39 -5.15 -0.58
N THR A 19 -10.37 -4.43 -1.06
CA THR A 19 -9.05 -4.38 -0.44
C THR A 19 -9.10 -3.72 0.93
N GLU A 20 -8.39 -4.31 1.90
CA GLU A 20 -8.27 -3.78 3.26
C GLU A 20 -7.57 -2.40 3.29
N GLN A 21 -8.03 -1.54 4.19
CA GLN A 21 -7.38 -0.26 4.46
C GLN A 21 -6.16 -0.44 5.37
N ILE A 22 -5.04 0.16 4.97
CA ILE A 22 -3.77 0.13 5.68
C ILE A 22 -3.49 1.52 6.25
N THR A 23 -3.41 1.64 7.58
CA THR A 23 -2.93 2.86 8.22
C THR A 23 -1.41 2.97 8.04
N VAL A 24 -0.95 4.02 7.36
CA VAL A 24 0.48 4.30 7.11
C VAL A 24 0.93 5.62 7.75
N SER A 25 0.04 6.27 8.50
CA SER A 25 0.31 7.51 9.25
C SER A 25 1.51 7.36 10.18
N GLY A 26 2.48 8.27 10.07
CA GLY A 26 3.69 8.30 10.90
C GLY A 26 4.89 7.60 10.27
N PHE A 27 4.68 6.70 9.30
CA PHE A 27 5.76 5.98 8.64
C PHE A 27 6.25 6.73 7.39
N THR A 28 7.57 6.78 7.20
CA THR A 28 8.16 7.42 6.01
C THR A 28 8.64 6.41 4.97
N ARG A 29 8.83 5.15 5.37
CA ARG A 29 9.38 4.09 4.52
C ARG A 29 8.73 2.74 4.82
N GLY A 30 8.98 1.77 3.95
CA GLY A 30 8.57 0.40 4.18
C GLY A 30 8.93 -0.51 3.02
N ALA A 31 8.53 -1.77 3.13
CA ALA A 31 8.65 -2.77 2.08
C ALA A 31 7.43 -3.70 2.08
N VAL A 32 7.06 -4.17 0.90
CA VAL A 32 6.08 -5.23 0.70
C VAL A 32 6.79 -6.49 0.27
N TYR A 33 6.62 -7.57 1.03
CA TYR A 33 7.09 -8.90 0.69
C TYR A 33 5.94 -9.72 0.11
N VAL A 34 6.16 -10.23 -1.10
CA VAL A 34 5.24 -11.14 -1.76
C VAL A 34 5.68 -12.57 -1.46
N PRO A 35 4.88 -13.38 -0.75
CA PRO A 35 5.28 -14.73 -0.38
C PRO A 35 5.45 -15.63 -1.60
N THR A 36 6.34 -16.62 -1.48
CA THR A 36 6.54 -17.66 -2.48
C THR A 36 5.22 -18.39 -2.76
N GLY A 37 4.90 -18.62 -4.03
CA GLY A 37 3.63 -19.25 -4.44
C GLY A 37 2.47 -18.26 -4.67
N SER A 38 2.68 -16.96 -4.49
CA SER A 38 1.70 -15.94 -4.87
C SER A 38 1.60 -15.79 -6.39
N SER A 39 0.40 -15.51 -6.89
CA SER A 39 0.13 -15.20 -8.31
C SER A 39 0.17 -13.69 -8.61
N LEU A 40 0.54 -12.88 -7.62
CA LEU A 40 0.70 -11.43 -7.76
C LEU A 40 1.88 -11.12 -8.69
N THR A 41 1.62 -10.35 -9.74
CA THR A 41 2.62 -9.85 -10.69
C THR A 41 2.67 -8.33 -10.73
N SER A 42 1.64 -7.65 -10.23
CA SER A 42 1.64 -6.21 -10.06
C SER A 42 0.88 -5.78 -8.81
N LEU A 43 1.38 -4.75 -8.14
CA LEU A 43 0.73 -4.07 -7.02
C LEU A 43 0.57 -2.58 -7.34
N THR A 44 -0.65 -2.08 -7.26
CA THR A 44 -0.99 -0.67 -7.42
C THR A 44 -1.35 -0.10 -6.06
N PHE A 45 -0.78 1.05 -5.72
CA PHE A 45 -1.06 1.72 -4.46
C PHE A 45 -2.15 2.75 -4.67
N HIS A 46 -3.11 2.78 -3.75
CA HIS A 46 -4.14 3.81 -3.68
C HIS A 46 -4.08 4.47 -2.31
N VAL A 47 -4.28 5.78 -2.26
CA VAL A 47 -4.15 6.56 -1.03
C VAL A 47 -5.37 7.44 -0.83
N ALA A 48 -5.71 7.68 0.43
CA ALA A 48 -6.76 8.63 0.75
C ALA A 48 -6.28 10.07 0.44
N PRO A 49 -7.11 10.93 -0.18
CA PRO A 49 -6.75 12.31 -0.52
C PRO A 49 -6.52 13.19 0.71
N HIS A 50 -7.03 12.79 1.88
CA HIS A 50 -6.83 13.51 3.13
C HIS A 50 -5.50 13.13 3.80
N LYS A 51 -4.56 14.09 3.83
CA LYS A 51 -3.34 14.08 4.65
C LYS A 51 -3.61 14.13 6.17
N THR A 52 -4.87 14.15 6.60
CA THR A 52 -5.26 14.25 8.01
C THR A 52 -5.87 12.93 8.49
N PRO A 53 -5.47 12.41 9.67
CA PRO A 53 -6.01 11.16 10.23
C PRO A 53 -7.48 11.28 10.70
N ARG A 54 -8.20 12.32 10.29
CA ARG A 54 -9.49 12.73 10.87
C ARG A 54 -10.60 12.90 9.83
N ALA A 55 -10.61 12.05 8.82
CA ALA A 55 -11.83 11.81 8.05
C ALA A 55 -12.21 10.36 8.26
N SER A 56 -13.41 10.15 8.79
CA SER A 56 -14.12 8.88 8.79
C SER A 56 -14.24 8.39 7.35
N ALA A 57 -13.19 7.78 6.79
CA ALA A 57 -13.27 6.99 5.59
C ALA A 57 -13.82 5.61 5.96
N THR A 58 -15.01 5.60 6.57
CA THR A 58 -15.80 4.40 6.81
C THR A 58 -16.62 4.03 5.56
N GLU A 59 -16.42 4.72 4.44
CA GLU A 59 -17.05 4.45 3.16
C GLU A 59 -16.03 4.15 2.06
N PRO A 60 -16.36 3.24 1.12
CA PRO A 60 -15.49 2.84 0.02
C PRO A 60 -15.40 3.89 -1.11
N GLY A 61 -15.14 5.16 -0.80
CA GLY A 61 -14.90 6.23 -1.77
C GLY A 61 -14.24 7.42 -1.06
N ASP A 62 -13.08 7.94 -1.43
CA ASP A 62 -12.37 7.96 -2.70
C ASP A 62 -10.90 7.62 -2.47
N TYR A 63 -10.50 6.39 -2.79
CA TYR A 63 -9.08 6.02 -2.79
C TYR A 63 -8.51 6.31 -4.17
N LEU A 64 -7.72 7.38 -4.26
CA LEU A 64 -7.10 7.77 -5.51
C LEU A 64 -5.86 6.91 -5.76
N PRO A 65 -5.58 6.50 -7.00
CA PRO A 65 -4.31 5.87 -7.31
C PRO A 65 -3.18 6.80 -6.87
N LEU A 66 -2.20 6.26 -6.15
CA LEU A 66 -0.98 6.99 -5.82
C LEU A 66 -0.31 7.37 -7.13
N GLN A 67 -0.22 8.66 -7.44
CA GLN A 67 0.39 9.13 -8.67
C GLN A 67 1.89 9.34 -8.46
N LYS A 68 2.66 9.16 -9.53
CA LYS A 68 4.05 9.64 -9.59
C LYS A 68 4.10 11.15 -9.35
N GLU A 69 5.27 11.65 -8.96
CA GLU A 69 5.53 13.08 -8.73
C GLU A 69 5.16 13.97 -9.93
N ASP A 70 5.19 13.42 -11.15
CA ASP A 70 4.79 14.08 -12.40
C ASP A 70 3.26 14.10 -12.66
N GLY A 71 2.46 13.55 -11.76
CA GLY A 71 0.99 13.45 -11.89
C GLY A 71 0.49 12.59 -13.05
N SER A 72 1.38 11.88 -13.76
CA SER A 72 1.09 11.32 -15.08
C SER A 72 0.54 9.89 -15.04
N ALA A 73 0.84 9.12 -13.98
CA ALA A 73 0.44 7.73 -13.89
C ALA A 73 0.31 7.23 -12.44
N ALA A 74 -0.60 6.28 -12.24
CA ALA A 74 -0.66 5.47 -11.02
C ALA A 74 0.65 4.70 -10.84
N ILE A 75 1.15 4.65 -9.60
CA ILE A 75 2.31 3.86 -9.22
C ILE A 75 1.86 2.40 -9.14
N ALA A 76 2.16 1.67 -10.22
CA ALA A 76 2.11 0.23 -10.27
C ALA A 76 3.53 -0.33 -10.14
N MET A 77 3.72 -1.20 -9.15
CA MET A 77 4.96 -1.94 -8.94
C MET A 77 4.82 -3.32 -9.56
N THR A 78 5.73 -3.67 -10.46
CA THR A 78 5.88 -5.06 -10.90
C THR A 78 6.50 -5.85 -9.76
N VAL A 79 5.82 -6.92 -9.34
CA VAL A 79 6.26 -7.78 -8.25
C VAL A 79 6.36 -9.23 -8.72
N GLU A 80 7.08 -10.03 -7.95
CA GLU A 80 7.27 -11.45 -8.20
C GLU A 80 7.23 -12.17 -6.85
N ALA A 81 6.73 -13.40 -6.85
CA ALA A 81 6.65 -14.22 -5.66
C ALA A 81 8.04 -14.51 -5.06
N GLY A 82 8.13 -14.51 -3.74
CA GLY A 82 9.36 -14.75 -2.98
C GLY A 82 10.30 -13.54 -2.91
N LYS A 83 9.85 -12.35 -3.30
CA LYS A 83 10.67 -11.12 -3.26
C LYS A 83 10.02 -10.02 -2.42
N ALA A 84 10.88 -9.18 -1.85
CA ALA A 84 10.48 -7.94 -1.17
C ALA A 84 10.78 -6.74 -2.05
N TYR A 85 9.87 -5.77 -2.03
CA TYR A 85 9.96 -4.54 -2.80
C TYR A 85 9.78 -3.33 -1.88
N PRO A 86 10.62 -2.28 -1.99
CA PRO A 86 10.45 -1.08 -1.20
C PRO A 86 9.16 -0.35 -1.58
N LEU A 87 8.49 0.25 -0.59
CA LEU A 87 7.33 1.09 -0.86
C LEU A 87 7.71 2.34 -1.67
N PRO A 88 6.79 2.87 -2.50
CA PRO A 88 6.99 4.14 -3.19
C PRO A 88 7.23 5.27 -2.18
N ALA A 89 8.15 6.19 -2.47
CA ALA A 89 8.45 7.31 -1.58
C ALA A 89 7.26 8.26 -1.41
N GLU A 90 6.38 8.29 -2.42
CA GLU A 90 5.16 9.09 -2.50
C GLU A 90 4.11 8.67 -1.47
N ILE A 91 4.27 7.50 -0.84
CA ILE A 91 3.42 7.08 0.29
C ILE A 91 3.74 7.86 1.58
N ALA A 92 4.91 8.51 1.66
CA ALA A 92 5.32 9.25 2.84
C ALA A 92 4.40 10.44 3.12
N GLY A 93 3.90 10.55 4.35
CA GLY A 93 2.97 11.61 4.76
C GLY A 93 1.50 11.36 4.42
N VAL A 94 1.17 10.16 3.94
CA VAL A 94 -0.21 9.69 3.77
C VAL A 94 -0.71 9.07 5.09
N ALA A 95 -2.00 9.22 5.40
CA ALA A 95 -2.60 8.60 6.58
C ALA A 95 -3.06 7.15 6.32
N PHE A 96 -3.68 6.92 5.15
CA PHE A 96 -4.27 5.65 4.76
C PHE A 96 -3.93 5.26 3.32
N ALA A 97 -3.58 4.00 3.12
CA ALA A 97 -3.28 3.41 1.83
C ALA A 97 -4.02 2.09 1.62
N LYS A 98 -4.19 1.67 0.38
CA LYS A 98 -4.68 0.36 -0.06
C LYS A 98 -3.72 -0.18 -1.12
N MET A 99 -3.45 -1.48 -1.06
CA MET A 99 -2.62 -2.18 -2.04
C MET A 99 -3.52 -3.08 -2.88
N VAL A 100 -3.64 -2.79 -4.18
CA VAL A 100 -4.49 -3.54 -5.11
C VAL A 100 -3.62 -4.34 -6.06
N GLY A 101 -3.86 -5.64 -6.15
CA GLY A 101 -3.11 -6.55 -6.99
C GLY A 101 -3.76 -6.76 -8.34
N ASN A 102 -3.02 -7.35 -9.29
CA ASN A 102 -3.65 -7.95 -10.49
C ASN A 102 -4.56 -9.14 -10.15
N THR A 103 -4.32 -9.79 -9.01
CA THR A 103 -5.11 -10.90 -8.47
C THR A 103 -5.16 -10.78 -6.95
N SER A 104 -5.99 -11.58 -6.30
CA SER A 104 -6.05 -11.61 -4.84
C SER A 104 -4.90 -12.44 -4.26
N GLY A 105 -4.36 -12.01 -3.13
CA GLY A 105 -3.32 -12.75 -2.42
C GLY A 105 -2.88 -12.03 -1.15
N MET A 106 -2.25 -12.76 -0.24
CA MET A 106 -1.65 -12.17 0.95
C MET A 106 -0.24 -11.68 0.65
N VAL A 107 0.09 -10.51 1.19
CA VAL A 107 1.46 -9.96 1.21
C VAL A 107 1.83 -9.58 2.64
N THR A 108 3.13 -9.51 2.93
CA THR A 108 3.61 -8.97 4.21
C THR A 108 4.07 -7.55 4.00
N LEU A 109 3.39 -6.60 4.63
CA LEU A 109 3.79 -5.20 4.65
C LEU A 109 4.67 -4.95 5.87
N THR A 110 5.79 -4.27 5.67
CA THR A 110 6.66 -3.74 6.72
C THR A 110 6.74 -2.23 6.58
N LEU A 111 6.43 -1.48 7.63
CA LEU A 111 6.49 -0.03 7.70
C LEU A 111 7.55 0.41 8.71
N THR A 112 8.27 1.50 8.41
CA THR A 112 9.35 2.02 9.23
C THR A 112 9.31 3.54 9.25
N GLU A 113 9.52 4.13 10.44
CA GLU A 113 9.61 5.58 10.65
C GLU A 113 10.94 6.19 10.15
#